data_AF-A0A7C7GJ54-F1
#
_entry.id   AF-A0A7C7GJ54-F1
#
_cell.length_a   1.000
_cell.length_b   1.000
_cell.length_c   1.000
_cell.angle_alpha   90.00
_cell.angle_beta   90.00
_cell.angle_gamma   90.00
#
_symmetry.space_group_name_H-M   'P 1'
#
loop_
_entity.id
_entity.type
_entity.pdbx_description
1 polymer ?
#
loop_
_entity_poly.entity_id
_entity_poly.type
_entity_poly.pdbx_seq_one_letter_code
_entity_poly.pdbx_strand_id
1 'polypeptide(L)'
;MKTKTLLIRYDEIGLKGRNRRHFENQLVRNIRYVLRDIKNVQIDKIHGRILGRVALAEAEKCTSRLTQISGIASISIGNSIEPDFDKMAELGVSLIHEKLQAQGELKFCVRTRRSNKAFPFTSKEVDFEVGSRIMETLSRNGLSVDINGAEFILEIEIGPQETIVFDNRVSGLSGLP
;
A
#
# COMPACT_ATOMS: atom_id res chain seq x y z
N MET A 1 5.99 13.47 -14.45
CA MET A 1 6.77 12.27 -14.04
C MET A 1 5.82 11.31 -13.36
N LYS A 2 5.90 9.99 -13.62
CA LYS A 2 5.08 9.01 -12.89
C LYS A 2 5.49 9.02 -11.41
N THR A 3 4.50 9.14 -10.53
CA THR A 3 4.68 9.21 -9.07
C THR A 3 4.16 7.94 -8.43
N LYS A 4 4.80 7.50 -7.34
CA LYS A 4 4.34 6.41 -6.48
C LYS A 4 4.08 6.92 -5.07
N THR A 5 3.16 6.26 -4.38
CA THR A 5 2.86 6.53 -2.97
C THR A 5 3.43 5.41 -2.12
N LEU A 6 4.33 5.76 -1.21
CA LEU A 6 4.86 4.89 -0.17
C LEU A 6 3.91 4.92 1.03
N LEU A 7 3.23 3.82 1.31
CA LEU A 7 2.44 3.65 2.53
C LEU A 7 3.36 3.13 3.63
N ILE A 8 3.72 4.00 4.58
CA ILE A 8 4.65 3.71 5.67
C ILE A 8 3.84 3.45 6.94
N ARG A 9 3.94 2.21 7.46
CA ARG A 9 3.19 1.72 8.62
C ARG A 9 4.10 1.57 9.83
N TYR A 10 3.55 1.83 11.00
CA TYR A 10 4.19 1.67 12.31
C TYR A 10 3.19 1.03 13.27
N ASP A 11 3.63 0.07 14.08
CA ASP A 11 2.73 -0.73 14.93
C ASP A 11 2.83 -0.32 16.41
N GLU A 12 4.05 -0.12 16.93
CA GLU A 12 4.29 0.12 18.37
C GLU A 12 3.92 1.52 18.85
N ILE A 13 4.02 2.52 17.97
CA ILE A 13 3.73 3.93 18.31
C ILE A 13 2.23 4.12 18.67
N GLY A 14 1.35 3.33 18.04
CA GLY A 14 -0.09 3.37 18.30
C GLY A 14 -0.46 2.96 19.73
N LEU A 15 0.36 2.14 20.38
CA LEU A 15 0.14 1.62 21.73
C LEU A 15 0.54 2.61 22.84
N LYS A 16 1.30 3.67 22.53
CA LYS A 16 1.88 4.59 23.52
C LYS A 16 0.97 5.74 23.97
N GLY A 17 -0.33 5.69 23.67
CA GLY A 17 -1.33 6.61 24.21
C GLY A 17 -0.95 8.09 24.13
N ARG A 18 -0.70 8.72 25.28
CA ARG A 18 -0.39 10.17 25.43
C ARG A 18 0.82 10.66 24.63
N ASN A 19 1.80 9.79 24.32
CA ASN A 19 3.04 10.19 23.63
C ASN A 19 3.01 9.93 22.12
N ARG A 20 1.90 9.42 21.57
CA ARG A 20 1.79 9.06 20.15
C ARG A 20 2.25 10.19 19.21
N ARG A 21 1.76 11.42 19.43
CA ARG A 21 2.10 12.57 18.58
C ARG A 21 3.61 12.87 18.59
N HIS A 22 4.27 12.70 19.73
CA HIS A 22 5.71 12.90 19.85
C HIS A 22 6.49 11.89 19.00
N PHE A 23 6.20 10.60 19.16
CA PHE A 23 6.85 9.54 18.37
C PHE A 23 6.57 9.64 16.87
N GLU A 24 5.32 9.93 16.47
CA GLU A 24 5.00 10.14 15.05
C GLU A 24 5.80 11.31 14.45
N ASN A 25 5.95 12.41 15.19
CA ASN A 25 6.72 13.56 14.73
C ASN A 25 8.22 13.24 14.63
N GLN A 26 8.76 12.48 15.60
CA GLN A 26 10.14 12.01 15.56
C GLN A 26 10.37 11.08 14.37
N LEU A 27 9.46 10.13 14.12
CA LEU A 27 9.53 9.23 12.97
C LEU A 27 9.56 10.00 11.65
N VAL A 28 8.64 10.96 11.48
CA VAL A 28 8.60 11.81 10.28
C VAL A 28 9.89 12.62 10.11
N ARG A 29 10.49 13.09 11.21
CA ARG A 29 11.80 13.78 11.17
C ARG A 29 12.90 12.85 10.69
N ASN A 30 12.98 11.63 11.22
CA ASN A 30 13.95 10.61 10.82
C ASN A 30 13.79 10.26 9.33
N ILE A 31 12.54 10.04 8.87
CA ILE A 31 12.20 9.78 7.47
C ILE A 31 12.72 10.90 6.56
N ARG A 32 12.38 12.15 6.86
CA ARG A 32 12.81 13.31 6.06
C ARG A 32 14.34 13.45 6.03
N TYR A 33 15.01 13.16 7.15
CA TYR A 33 16.46 13.21 7.24
C TYR A 33 17.13 12.18 6.32
N VAL A 34 16.65 10.94 6.32
CA VAL A 34 17.20 9.83 5.51
C VAL A 34 16.93 9.99 4.01
N LEU A 35 15.87 10.72 3.64
CA LEU A 35 15.49 10.98 2.25
C LEU A 35 15.92 12.37 1.74
N ARG A 36 16.68 13.16 2.53
CA ARG A 36 16.97 14.58 2.25
C ARG A 36 17.70 14.87 0.93
N ASP A 37 18.46 13.91 0.42
CA ASP A 37 19.23 13.98 -0.83
C ASP A 37 18.42 13.49 -2.05
N ILE A 38 17.21 12.99 -1.84
CA ILE A 38 16.31 12.59 -2.93
C ILE A 38 15.37 13.76 -3.25
N LYS A 39 15.39 14.21 -4.50
CA LYS A 39 14.59 15.35 -4.95
C LYS A 39 13.11 15.00 -5.01
N ASN A 40 12.25 16.00 -4.76
CA ASN A 40 10.80 15.93 -4.93
C ASN A 40 10.12 14.84 -4.08
N VAL A 41 10.65 14.57 -2.88
CA VAL A 41 10.00 13.69 -1.89
C VAL A 41 9.07 14.53 -1.02
N GLN A 42 7.79 14.16 -0.97
CA GLN A 42 6.82 14.74 -0.05
C GLN A 42 6.43 13.72 1.01
N ILE A 43 6.47 14.09 2.29
CA ILE A 43 6.11 13.23 3.43
C ILE A 43 4.97 13.85 4.21
N ASP A 44 3.82 13.20 4.18
CA ASP A 44 2.59 13.62 4.86
C ASP A 44 2.19 12.64 5.95
N LYS A 45 1.63 13.19 7.03
CA LYS A 45 1.08 12.41 8.14
C LYS A 45 -0.44 12.51 8.13
N ILE A 46 -1.12 11.40 7.90
CA ILE A 46 -2.57 11.37 7.66
C ILE A 46 -3.22 10.34 8.60
N HIS A 47 -3.90 10.82 9.63
CA HIS A 47 -4.72 10.03 10.57
C HIS A 47 -4.06 8.71 11.00
N GLY A 48 -2.83 8.77 11.51
CA GLY A 48 -2.12 7.58 12.00
C GLY A 48 -1.37 6.78 10.95
N ARG A 49 -1.12 7.38 9.78
CA ARG A 49 -0.27 6.83 8.73
C ARG A 49 0.70 7.89 8.25
N ILE A 50 1.79 7.44 7.65
CA ILE A 50 2.73 8.31 6.96
C ILE A 50 2.73 7.90 5.49
N LEU A 51 2.54 8.87 4.61
CA LEU A 51 2.57 8.67 3.16
C LEU A 51 3.77 9.43 2.59
N GLY A 52 4.54 8.75 1.75
CA GLY A 52 5.62 9.36 0.98
C GLY A 52 5.25 9.43 -0.50
N ARG A 53 5.23 10.61 -1.12
CA ARG A 53 5.10 10.74 -2.58
C ARG A 53 6.47 10.94 -3.19
N VAL A 54 6.82 10.04 -4.11
CA VAL A 54 8.15 9.97 -4.71
C VAL A 54 8.04 9.69 -6.19
N ALA A 55 9.04 10.09 -6.97
CA ALA A 55 9.13 9.68 -8.37
C ALA A 55 9.27 8.15 -8.46
N LEU A 56 8.67 7.53 -9.49
CA LEU A 56 8.73 6.08 -9.72
C LEU A 56 10.17 5.54 -9.65
N ALA A 57 11.11 6.23 -10.28
CA ALA A 57 12.52 5.82 -10.32
C ALA A 57 13.22 5.82 -8.94
N GLU A 58 12.69 6.56 -7.97
CA GLU A 58 13.26 6.67 -6.63
C GLU A 58 12.52 5.78 -5.60
N ALA A 59 11.40 5.16 -5.97
CA ALA A 59 10.53 4.44 -5.03
C ALA A 59 11.25 3.29 -4.30
N GLU A 60 11.99 2.47 -5.05
CA GLU A 60 12.76 1.35 -4.48
C GLU A 60 13.91 1.82 -3.58
N LYS A 61 14.63 2.86 -4.02
CA LYS A 61 15.72 3.47 -3.24
C LYS A 61 15.21 4.10 -1.95
N CYS A 62 14.09 4.81 -2.00
CA CYS A 62 13.43 5.36 -0.82
C CYS A 62 13.04 4.23 0.13
N THR A 63 12.36 3.20 -0.38
CA THR A 63 11.93 2.04 0.40
C THR A 63 13.11 1.37 1.10
N SER A 64 14.19 1.11 0.38
CA SER A 64 15.42 0.50 0.92
C SER A 64 16.06 1.30 2.05
N ARG A 65 16.00 2.64 1.99
CA ARG A 65 16.50 3.48 3.07
C ARG A 65 15.55 3.54 4.26
N LEU A 66 14.24 3.51 4.00
CA LEU A 66 13.22 3.52 5.04
C LEU A 66 13.23 2.24 5.88
N THR A 67 13.58 1.08 5.32
CA THR A 67 13.66 -0.17 6.10
C THR A 67 14.68 -0.11 7.24
N GLN A 68 15.65 0.79 7.18
CA GLN A 68 16.69 0.98 8.21
C GLN A 68 16.27 1.90 9.36
N ILE A 69 15.06 2.48 9.31
CA ILE A 69 14.56 3.41 10.33
C ILE A 69 13.79 2.63 11.40
N SER A 70 14.24 2.70 12.65
CA SER A 70 13.46 2.17 13.77
C SER A 70 12.13 2.92 13.92
N GLY A 71 11.08 2.21 14.28
CA GLY A 71 9.71 2.70 14.27
C GLY A 71 8.91 2.37 13.00
N ILE A 72 9.56 1.99 11.89
CA ILE A 72 8.84 1.58 10.67
C ILE A 72 8.63 0.06 10.70
N ALA A 73 7.37 -0.36 10.73
CA ALA A 73 7.00 -1.78 10.70
C ALA A 73 6.96 -2.34 9.27
N SER A 74 6.40 -1.59 8.32
CA SER A 74 6.41 -1.98 6.90
C SER A 74 6.25 -0.79 5.97
N ILE A 75 6.69 -0.98 4.72
CA ILE A 75 6.49 -0.06 3.61
C ILE A 75 5.82 -0.80 2.45
N SER A 76 4.81 -0.20 1.84
CA SER A 76 4.24 -0.67 0.57
C SER A 76 4.39 0.43 -0.49
N ILE A 77 4.74 0.03 -1.72
CA ILE A 77 4.81 0.94 -2.87
C ILE A 77 3.51 0.78 -3.65
N GLY A 78 2.70 1.83 -3.67
CA GLY A 78 1.38 1.80 -4.27
C GLY A 78 1.13 2.92 -5.26
N ASN A 79 -0.04 2.84 -5.88
CA ASN A 79 -0.62 3.89 -6.70
C ASN A 79 -1.75 4.55 -5.92
N SER A 80 -1.72 5.87 -5.82
CA SER A 80 -2.85 6.66 -5.32
C SER A 80 -3.86 6.82 -6.45
N ILE A 81 -5.08 6.34 -6.24
CA ILE A 81 -6.18 6.44 -7.18
C ILE A 81 -7.47 6.82 -6.45
N GLU A 82 -8.46 7.24 -7.22
CA GLU A 82 -9.81 7.46 -6.70
C GLU A 82 -10.42 6.12 -6.23
N PRO A 83 -11.28 6.15 -5.19
CA PRO A 83 -11.95 4.96 -4.66
C PRO A 83 -13.09 4.48 -5.57
N ASP A 84 -12.74 4.13 -6.81
CA ASP A 84 -13.64 3.65 -7.85
C ASP A 84 -13.34 2.18 -8.18
N PHE A 85 -14.37 1.35 -8.28
CA PHE A 85 -14.19 -0.10 -8.46
C PHE A 85 -13.53 -0.45 -9.78
N ASP A 86 -13.86 0.26 -10.86
CA ASP A 86 -13.32 -0.01 -12.19
C ASP A 86 -11.85 0.41 -12.23
N LYS A 87 -11.50 1.61 -11.74
CA LYS A 87 -10.10 2.07 -11.65
C LYS A 87 -9.23 1.15 -10.79
N MET A 88 -9.76 0.67 -9.66
CA MET A 88 -9.04 -0.29 -8.80
C MET A 88 -8.84 -1.63 -9.50
N ALA A 89 -9.86 -2.12 -10.21
CA ALA A 89 -9.79 -3.38 -10.95
C ALA A 89 -8.85 -3.29 -12.15
N GLU A 90 -8.89 -2.23 -12.95
CA GLU A 90 -7.99 -2.00 -14.08
C GLU A 90 -6.52 -2.02 -13.64
N LEU A 91 -6.22 -1.33 -12.54
CA LEU A 91 -4.87 -1.37 -11.96
C LEU A 91 -4.51 -2.77 -11.45
N GLY A 92 -5.44 -3.45 -10.78
CA GLY A 92 -5.26 -4.83 -10.35
C GLY A 92 -4.95 -5.77 -11.50
N VAL A 93 -5.68 -5.68 -12.61
CA VAL A 93 -5.43 -6.42 -13.85
C VAL A 93 -4.02 -6.15 -14.35
N SER A 94 -3.61 -4.87 -14.44
CA SER A 94 -2.26 -4.51 -14.90
C SER A 94 -1.14 -5.11 -14.03
N LEU A 95 -1.32 -5.16 -12.70
CA LEU A 95 -0.32 -5.71 -11.78
C LEU A 95 -0.29 -7.25 -11.83
N ILE A 96 -1.46 -7.88 -11.92
CA ILE A 96 -1.60 -9.34 -11.95
C ILE A 96 -1.09 -9.91 -13.28
N HIS A 97 -1.34 -9.22 -14.39
CA HIS A 97 -1.06 -9.73 -15.73
C HIS A 97 0.40 -10.13 -15.92
N GLU A 98 1.35 -9.32 -15.44
CA GLU A 98 2.78 -9.61 -15.54
C GLU A 98 3.14 -10.94 -14.84
N LYS A 99 2.63 -11.15 -13.62
CA LYS A 99 2.89 -12.37 -12.85
C LYS A 99 2.20 -13.60 -13.46
N LEU A 100 0.96 -13.43 -13.92
CA LEU A 100 0.19 -14.49 -14.54
C LEU A 100 0.84 -14.99 -15.84
N GLN A 101 1.34 -14.09 -16.70
CA GLN A 101 2.06 -14.48 -17.92
C GLN A 101 3.32 -15.30 -17.63
N ALA A 102 4.01 -15.04 -16.52
CA ALA A 102 5.20 -15.78 -16.13
C ALA A 102 4.90 -17.18 -15.58
N GLN A 103 3.74 -17.39 -14.94
CA GLN A 103 3.40 -18.64 -14.23
C GLN A 103 2.39 -19.52 -14.99
N GLY A 104 1.60 -18.98 -15.91
CA GLY A 104 0.55 -19.69 -16.65
C GLY A 104 -0.74 -19.90 -15.86
N GLU A 105 -0.63 -20.15 -14.55
CA GLU A 105 -1.73 -20.15 -13.59
C GLU A 105 -1.35 -19.30 -12.38
N LEU A 106 -2.32 -18.63 -11.77
CA LEU A 106 -2.07 -17.81 -10.57
C LEU A 106 -3.30 -17.80 -9.66
N LYS A 107 -3.07 -18.04 -8.38
CA LYS A 107 -4.07 -17.83 -7.33
C LYS A 107 -3.95 -16.44 -6.75
N PHE A 108 -5.05 -15.69 -6.71
CA PHE A 108 -5.06 -14.35 -6.13
C PHE A 108 -6.22 -14.11 -5.16
N CYS A 109 -6.09 -13.05 -4.37
CA CYS A 109 -7.21 -12.45 -3.67
C CYS A 109 -7.06 -10.93 -3.58
N VAL A 110 -8.18 -10.24 -3.35
CA VAL A 110 -8.20 -8.82 -3.00
C VAL A 110 -8.35 -8.69 -1.49
N ARG A 111 -7.62 -7.77 -0.87
CA ARG A 111 -7.70 -7.47 0.56
C ARG A 111 -7.80 -5.98 0.82
N THR A 112 -8.96 -5.53 1.30
CA THR A 112 -9.24 -4.12 1.51
C THR A 112 -9.17 -3.75 2.99
N ARG A 113 -8.37 -2.74 3.31
CA ARG A 113 -8.36 -2.08 4.62
C ARG A 113 -9.01 -0.71 4.52
N ARG A 114 -10.10 -0.51 5.29
CA ARG A 114 -10.77 0.78 5.40
C ARG A 114 -10.38 1.51 6.66
N SER A 115 -9.51 2.50 6.50
CA SER A 115 -9.22 3.48 7.55
C SER A 115 -10.30 4.58 7.60
N ASN A 116 -10.85 4.96 6.44
CA ASN A 116 -11.99 5.86 6.36
C ASN A 116 -13.28 5.06 6.54
N LYS A 117 -13.90 5.19 7.71
CA LYS A 117 -15.15 4.49 8.02
C LYS A 117 -16.39 5.11 7.37
N ALA A 118 -16.28 6.35 6.87
CA ALA A 118 -17.36 7.04 6.16
C ALA A 118 -17.51 6.56 4.70
N PHE A 119 -16.58 5.75 4.18
CA PHE A 119 -16.75 5.14 2.86
C PHE A 119 -18.01 4.25 2.87
N PRO A 120 -18.86 4.28 1.82
CA PRO A 120 -20.18 3.63 1.88
C PRO A 120 -20.11 2.10 1.87
N PHE A 121 -19.09 1.50 1.26
CA PHE A 121 -18.96 0.04 1.12
C PHE A 121 -18.01 -0.57 2.16
N THR A 122 -18.35 -1.72 2.71
CA THR A 122 -17.51 -2.52 3.60
C THR A 122 -16.28 -3.08 2.87
N SER A 123 -15.23 -3.45 3.62
CA SER A 123 -14.02 -4.06 3.02
C SER A 123 -14.36 -5.28 2.16
N LYS A 124 -15.27 -6.14 2.62
CA LYS A 124 -15.66 -7.35 1.91
C LYS A 124 -16.41 -7.06 0.61
N GLU A 125 -17.26 -6.04 0.58
CA GLU A 125 -17.92 -5.59 -0.64
C GLU A 125 -16.89 -5.06 -1.64
N VAL A 126 -15.91 -4.27 -1.20
CA VAL A 126 -14.82 -3.82 -2.09
C VAL A 126 -14.01 -5.00 -2.63
N ASP A 127 -13.64 -5.95 -1.76
CA ASP A 127 -12.89 -7.15 -2.16
C ASP A 127 -13.64 -7.96 -3.22
N PHE A 128 -14.96 -8.12 -3.03
CA PHE A 128 -15.83 -8.83 -3.96
C PHE A 128 -15.98 -8.09 -5.30
N GLU A 129 -16.29 -6.78 -5.27
CA GLU A 129 -16.54 -5.97 -6.46
C GLU A 129 -15.29 -5.84 -7.33
N VAL A 130 -14.14 -5.57 -6.72
CA VAL A 130 -12.86 -5.45 -7.44
C VAL A 130 -12.39 -6.81 -7.93
N GLY A 131 -12.48 -7.86 -7.08
CA GLY A 131 -12.09 -9.22 -7.45
C GLY A 131 -12.91 -9.78 -8.62
N SER A 132 -14.22 -9.52 -8.65
CA SER A 132 -15.11 -9.96 -9.72
C SER A 132 -14.73 -9.35 -11.07
N ARG A 133 -14.48 -8.03 -11.12
CA ARG A 133 -14.04 -7.32 -12.36
C ARG A 133 -12.68 -7.81 -12.87
N ILE A 134 -11.74 -8.08 -11.96
CA ILE A 134 -10.45 -8.68 -12.33
C ILE A 134 -10.67 -10.08 -12.94
N MET A 135 -11.55 -10.88 -12.34
CA MET A 135 -11.86 -12.23 -12.82
C MET A 135 -12.57 -12.23 -14.18
N GLU A 136 -13.47 -11.28 -14.44
CA GLU A 136 -14.09 -11.10 -15.77
C GLU A 136 -13.05 -10.92 -16.87
N THR A 137 -11.94 -10.26 -16.54
CA THR A 137 -10.86 -9.97 -17.49
C THR A 137 -9.85 -11.12 -17.62
N LEU A 138 -9.44 -11.73 -16.51
CA LEU A 138 -8.26 -12.61 -16.47
C LEU A 138 -8.55 -14.10 -16.19
N SER A 139 -9.79 -14.48 -15.87
CA SER A 139 -10.13 -15.88 -15.53
C SER A 139 -9.77 -16.87 -16.66
N ARG A 140 -9.98 -16.47 -17.91
CA ARG A 140 -9.64 -17.29 -19.09
C ARG A 140 -8.15 -17.46 -19.33
N ASN A 141 -7.31 -16.70 -18.61
CA ASN A 141 -5.86 -16.71 -18.70
C ASN A 141 -5.19 -17.50 -17.58
N GLY A 142 -5.94 -18.30 -16.81
CA GLY A 142 -5.40 -19.11 -15.71
C GLY A 142 -5.46 -18.45 -14.32
N LEU A 143 -6.17 -17.32 -14.18
CA LEU A 143 -6.37 -16.68 -12.89
C LEU A 143 -7.51 -17.36 -12.12
N SER A 144 -7.28 -17.62 -10.82
CA SER A 144 -8.30 -18.17 -9.92
C SER A 144 -8.27 -17.48 -8.55
N VAL A 145 -9.41 -17.45 -7.87
CA VAL A 145 -9.52 -16.83 -6.53
C VAL A 145 -9.22 -17.87 -5.45
N ASP A 146 -8.28 -17.57 -4.55
CA ASP A 146 -8.02 -18.36 -3.34
C ASP A 146 -7.74 -17.41 -2.17
N ILE A 147 -8.67 -17.32 -1.21
CA ILE A 147 -8.58 -16.37 -0.09
C ILE A 147 -7.53 -16.81 0.95
N ASN A 148 -7.29 -18.13 1.05
CA ASN A 148 -6.43 -18.73 2.08
C ASN A 148 -5.00 -18.93 1.57
N GLY A 149 -4.85 -19.31 0.30
CA GLY A 149 -3.59 -19.69 -0.33
C GLY A 149 -3.19 -18.82 -1.53
N ALA A 150 -3.62 -17.54 -1.57
CA ALA A 150 -3.25 -16.62 -2.64
C ALA A 150 -1.72 -16.46 -2.78
N GLU A 151 -1.24 -16.59 -4.01
CA GLU A 151 0.14 -16.29 -4.41
C GLU A 151 0.34 -14.82 -4.76
N PHE A 152 -0.75 -14.14 -5.11
CA PHE A 152 -0.80 -12.69 -5.33
C PHE A 152 -1.92 -12.08 -4.49
N ILE A 153 -1.60 -11.04 -3.73
CA ILE A 153 -2.57 -10.33 -2.90
C ILE A 153 -2.61 -8.89 -3.39
N LEU A 154 -3.73 -8.50 -4.00
CA LEU A 154 -4.00 -7.10 -4.30
C LEU A 154 -4.53 -6.44 -3.04
N GLU A 155 -3.72 -5.61 -2.41
CA GLU A 155 -4.13 -4.86 -1.22
C GLU A 155 -4.65 -3.46 -1.62
N ILE A 156 -5.76 -3.07 -0.99
CA ILE A 156 -6.41 -1.77 -1.19
C ILE A 156 -6.56 -1.08 0.17
N GLU A 157 -5.88 0.05 0.35
CA GLU A 157 -6.00 0.88 1.55
C GLU A 157 -6.87 2.10 1.24
N ILE A 158 -8.12 2.09 1.72
CA ILE A 158 -9.04 3.23 1.57
C ILE A 158 -8.80 4.23 2.71
N GLY A 159 -8.16 5.35 2.36
CA GLY A 159 -7.86 6.49 3.21
C GLY A 159 -8.98 7.54 3.27
N PRO A 160 -8.89 8.52 4.20
CA PRO A 160 -9.77 9.68 4.23
C PRO A 160 -9.41 10.69 3.14
N GLN A 161 -8.18 10.67 2.64
CA GLN A 161 -7.72 11.57 1.58
C GLN A 161 -7.55 10.86 0.24
N GLU A 162 -7.00 9.64 0.23
CA GLU A 162 -6.72 8.90 -0.99
C GLU A 162 -6.84 7.39 -0.77
N THR A 163 -7.06 6.66 -1.87
CA THR A 163 -7.03 5.19 -1.90
C THR A 163 -5.73 4.73 -2.51
N ILE A 164 -5.06 3.78 -1.86
CA ILE A 164 -3.76 3.28 -2.29
C ILE A 164 -3.91 1.81 -2.65
N VAL A 165 -3.56 1.46 -3.88
CA VAL A 165 -3.55 0.07 -4.36
C VAL A 165 -2.11 -0.39 -4.55
N PHE A 166 -1.79 -1.55 -4.01
CA PHE A 166 -0.44 -2.13 -3.98
C PHE A 166 -0.50 -3.65 -3.84
N ASP A 167 0.61 -4.32 -4.12
CA ASP A 167 0.76 -5.78 -4.08
C ASP A 167 1.98 -6.23 -3.27
N ASN A 168 2.67 -5.29 -2.63
CA ASN A 168 3.88 -5.56 -1.88
C ASN A 168 3.83 -5.05 -0.43
N ARG A 169 4.62 -5.69 0.43
CA ARG A 169 4.80 -5.29 1.82
C ARG A 169 6.23 -5.60 2.27
N VAL A 170 7.08 -4.58 2.22
CA VAL A 170 8.48 -4.66 2.63
C VAL A 170 8.56 -4.45 4.14
N SER A 171 9.18 -5.39 4.85
CA SER A 171 9.35 -5.30 6.31
C SER A 171 10.37 -4.21 6.66
N GLY A 172 10.05 -3.42 7.69
CA GLY A 172 10.98 -2.46 8.29
C GLY A 172 11.56 -2.95 9.62
N LEU A 173 12.41 -2.15 10.24
CA LEU A 173 13.11 -2.50 11.48
C LEU A 173 12.20 -2.64 12.71
N SER A 174 10.98 -2.09 12.66
CA SER A 174 10.04 -2.03 13.79
C SER A 174 10.64 -1.29 15.01
N GLY A 175 10.09 -1.44 16.21
CA GLY A 175 10.55 -0.70 17.38
C GLY A 175 9.99 0.71 17.51
N LEU A 176 10.76 1.60 18.13
CA LEU A 176 10.40 3.00 18.37
C LEU A 176 11.37 3.96 17.65
N PRO A 177 10.87 5.09 17.12
CA PRO A 177 11.68 6.11 16.44
C PRO A 177 12.71 6.84 17.31
#